data_AF-A0A1C5UIE9-F1
#
_entry.id   AF-A0A1C5UIE9-F1
#
_cell.length_a   1.000
_cell.length_b   1.000
_cell.length_c   1.000
_cell.angle_alpha   90.00
_cell.angle_beta   90.00
_cell.angle_gamma   90.00
#
_symmetry.space_group_name_H-M   'P 1'
#
loop_
_entity.id
_entity.type
_entity.pdbx_description
1 polymer ?
#
loop_
_entity_poly.entity_id
_entity_poly.type
_entity_poly.pdbx_seq_one_letter_code
_entity_poly.pdbx_strand_id
1 'polypeptide(L)'
;MILDKTCKTCEFNFEGKCGIEHKYTPNKECKSWGASFEYYKEITQKAPWYLKESYDRYKLNYMEFLDLLQKDEQGIGVEINIYDVIEKIYQLTSEELAGILDVSIGVLGYARTQKTIPKRKRQFSTRLHIPESFFESFMSTRLDELKKCREEFESFYGDELIKKFKQNGLDAMEARMKRLSAIDKIRNEKYREENQERYQYKEKSKMYHDLTDDYKSRDYVIAITLKDGDYYGNIFYEYTSGGYGLSVSTMEDILQFIEELNCEEINELNEEGLLNNNIALRADINGLNIHFELKNDKGEKLEKTISEDELQKYIVGYEMIRCDGHGMKKERRKCNSCENFTPIEGCAKGNCSVRGDVVQRSRIICAHDFVPKTSNL
;
A
#
# COMPACT_ATOMS: atom_id res chain seq x y z
N MET A 1 15.87 -27.51 7.64
CA MET A 1 15.98 -27.17 9.06
C MET A 1 14.78 -27.68 9.87
N ILE A 2 14.93 -28.84 10.52
CA ILE A 2 13.96 -29.32 11.51
C ILE A 2 13.84 -28.29 12.65
N LEU A 3 12.62 -27.87 12.97
CA LEU A 3 12.36 -26.97 14.10
C LEU A 3 12.75 -27.67 15.41
N ASP A 4 13.77 -27.16 16.07
CA ASP A 4 14.15 -27.54 17.43
C ASP A 4 13.19 -26.84 18.39
N LYS A 5 12.19 -27.58 18.88
CA LYS A 5 11.20 -27.10 19.86
C LYS A 5 11.57 -27.45 21.31
N THR A 6 12.85 -27.61 21.60
CA THR A 6 13.34 -27.90 22.95
C THR A 6 13.49 -26.63 23.80
N CYS A 7 13.81 -26.82 25.07
CA CYS A 7 14.09 -25.75 26.03
C CYS A 7 15.18 -24.77 25.54
N LYS A 8 16.16 -25.26 24.76
CA LYS A 8 17.32 -24.47 24.28
C LYS A 8 16.89 -23.27 23.43
N THR A 9 15.87 -23.47 22.61
CA THR A 9 15.37 -22.50 21.61
C THR A 9 14.11 -21.79 22.07
N CYS A 10 13.66 -22.02 23.31
CA CYS A 10 12.44 -21.46 23.86
C CYS A 10 12.64 -20.00 24.31
N GLU A 11 11.68 -19.12 24.00
CA GLU A 11 11.65 -17.72 24.43
C GLU A 11 11.58 -17.56 25.96
N PHE A 12 11.00 -18.55 26.64
CA PHE A 12 10.90 -18.61 28.10
C PHE A 12 12.06 -19.37 28.75
N ASN A 13 13.22 -19.48 28.10
CA ASN A 13 14.40 -20.11 28.68
C ASN A 13 15.12 -19.14 29.64
N PHE A 14 14.92 -19.33 30.93
CA PHE A 14 15.68 -18.64 31.98
C PHE A 14 16.63 -19.64 32.65
N GLU A 15 17.93 -19.53 32.37
CA GLU A 15 18.98 -20.38 32.95
C GLU A 15 18.71 -21.89 32.80
N GLY A 16 18.19 -22.30 31.65
CA GLY A 16 17.84 -23.69 31.36
C GLY A 16 16.44 -24.09 31.81
N LYS A 17 15.64 -23.23 32.42
CA LYS A 17 14.24 -23.56 32.81
C LYS A 17 13.26 -22.95 31.80
N CYS A 18 12.45 -23.78 31.15
CA CYS A 18 11.43 -23.35 30.17
C CYS A 18 10.00 -23.67 30.61
N GLY A 19 9.07 -22.81 30.20
CA GLY A 19 7.63 -22.95 30.45
C GLY A 19 7.16 -22.33 31.77
N ILE A 20 5.84 -22.12 31.88
CA ILE A 20 5.16 -21.52 33.05
C ILE A 20 5.46 -22.30 34.36
N GLU A 21 5.81 -23.58 34.26
CA GLU A 21 6.06 -24.46 35.41
C GLU A 21 7.53 -24.45 35.93
N HIS A 22 8.45 -23.69 35.30
CA HIS A 22 9.86 -23.54 35.74
C HIS A 22 10.66 -24.85 35.97
N LYS A 23 10.26 -25.97 35.37
CA LYS A 23 10.98 -27.25 35.50
C LYS A 23 11.86 -27.50 34.28
N TYR A 24 13.17 -27.54 34.51
CA TYR A 24 14.12 -27.97 33.49
C TYR A 24 13.99 -29.47 33.23
N THR A 25 13.72 -29.81 31.98
CA THR A 25 13.96 -31.17 31.47
C THR A 25 14.74 -31.06 30.17
N PRO A 26 16.05 -31.39 30.16
CA PRO A 26 16.85 -31.38 28.96
C PRO A 26 16.24 -32.31 27.90
N ASN A 27 16.30 -31.90 26.63
CA ASN A 27 15.82 -32.67 25.48
C ASN A 27 14.31 -33.00 25.49
N LYS A 28 13.51 -32.30 26.30
CA LYS A 28 12.05 -32.43 26.29
C LYS A 28 11.43 -31.30 25.47
N GLU A 29 10.49 -31.64 24.60
CA GLU A 29 9.68 -30.66 23.87
C GLU A 29 8.95 -29.75 24.87
N CYS A 30 9.03 -28.43 24.62
CA CYS A 30 8.38 -27.45 25.47
C CYS A 30 6.89 -27.34 25.08
N LYS A 31 5.98 -27.56 26.05
CA LYS A 31 4.52 -27.54 25.82
C LYS A 31 3.98 -26.18 25.37
N SER A 32 4.64 -25.10 25.79
CA SER A 32 4.30 -23.71 25.42
C SER A 32 5.50 -23.06 24.75
N TRP A 33 6.07 -23.75 23.78
CA TRP A 33 7.26 -23.29 23.07
C TRP A 33 6.91 -22.06 22.21
N GLY A 34 7.63 -20.96 22.43
CA GLY A 34 7.82 -19.90 21.46
C GLY A 34 9.31 -19.78 21.14
N ALA A 35 9.68 -19.31 19.95
CA ALA A 35 11.09 -19.21 19.58
C ALA A 35 11.75 -18.05 20.32
N SER A 36 12.92 -18.29 20.92
CA SER A 36 13.77 -17.22 21.44
C SER A 36 14.14 -16.26 20.31
N PHE A 37 14.46 -15.00 20.65
CA PHE A 37 14.77 -13.97 19.65
C PHE A 37 15.86 -14.39 18.65
N GLU A 38 16.92 -15.03 19.15
CA GLU A 38 18.01 -15.53 18.30
C GLU A 38 17.56 -16.69 17.41
N TYR A 39 16.73 -17.60 17.93
CA TYR A 39 16.23 -18.71 17.13
C TYR A 39 15.18 -18.26 16.10
N TYR A 40 14.34 -17.27 16.44
CA TYR A 40 13.44 -16.61 15.50
C TYR A 40 14.19 -16.03 14.30
N LYS A 41 15.29 -15.30 14.53
CA LYS A 41 16.15 -14.78 13.46
C LYS A 41 16.72 -15.90 12.61
N GLU A 42 17.20 -16.97 13.24
CA GLU A 42 17.75 -18.12 12.52
C GLU A 42 16.69 -18.77 11.61
N ILE A 43 15.49 -19.02 12.14
CA ILE A 43 14.40 -19.65 11.39
C ILE A 43 14.01 -18.78 10.19
N THR A 44 13.74 -17.49 10.42
CA THR A 44 13.28 -16.57 9.38
C THR A 44 14.34 -16.32 8.30
N GLN A 45 15.63 -16.39 8.64
CA GLN A 45 16.72 -16.27 7.67
C GLN A 45 16.90 -17.54 6.82
N LYS A 46 16.78 -18.73 7.42
CA LYS A 46 17.05 -20.02 6.75
C LYS A 46 15.83 -20.64 6.08
N ALA A 47 14.63 -20.12 6.33
CA ALA A 47 13.41 -20.67 5.74
C ALA A 47 13.44 -20.64 4.21
N PRO A 48 12.81 -21.63 3.54
CA PRO A 48 12.69 -21.64 2.09
C PRO A 48 12.05 -20.35 1.58
N TRP A 49 12.56 -19.85 0.46
CA TRP A 49 12.16 -18.55 -0.09
C TRP A 49 10.64 -18.42 -0.29
N TYR A 50 9.95 -19.51 -0.66
CA TYR A 50 8.50 -19.52 -0.91
C TYR A 50 7.66 -19.40 0.37
N LEU A 51 8.19 -19.78 1.53
CA LEU A 51 7.56 -19.53 2.83
C LEU A 51 7.96 -18.16 3.38
N LYS A 52 9.24 -17.82 3.24
CA LYS A 52 9.80 -16.54 3.70
C LYS A 52 9.13 -15.34 3.04
N GLU A 53 9.02 -15.33 1.71
CA GLU A 53 8.39 -14.21 0.98
C GLU A 53 6.92 -14.00 1.36
N SER A 54 6.21 -15.09 1.67
CA SER A 54 4.82 -15.02 2.14
C SER A 54 4.72 -14.47 3.56
N TYR A 55 5.66 -14.85 4.43
CA TYR A 55 5.75 -14.35 5.81
C TYR A 55 6.16 -12.86 5.84
N ASP A 56 7.20 -12.48 5.11
CA ASP A 56 7.73 -11.10 5.05
C ASP A 56 6.70 -10.10 4.49
N ARG A 57 5.78 -10.56 3.63
CA ARG A 57 4.66 -9.75 3.08
C ARG A 57 3.39 -9.79 3.94
N TYR A 58 3.48 -10.28 5.18
CA TYR A 58 2.36 -10.41 6.11
C TYR A 58 1.17 -11.23 5.59
N LYS A 59 1.42 -12.16 4.66
CA LYS A 59 0.39 -13.10 4.16
C LYS A 59 0.23 -14.33 5.05
N LEU A 60 1.24 -14.62 5.86
CA LEU A 60 1.23 -15.69 6.87
C LEU A 60 1.45 -15.08 8.24
N ASN A 61 0.68 -15.49 9.23
CA ASN A 61 1.04 -15.22 10.61
C ASN A 61 2.19 -16.16 11.05
N TYR A 62 2.83 -15.82 12.17
CA TYR A 62 4.00 -16.57 12.64
C TYR A 62 3.70 -18.05 12.94
N MET A 63 2.52 -18.36 13.46
CA MET A 63 2.14 -19.75 13.77
C MET A 63 1.89 -20.58 12.50
N GLU A 64 1.25 -19.98 11.49
CA GLU A 64 1.07 -20.60 10.17
C GLU A 64 2.41 -20.83 9.48
N PHE A 65 3.33 -19.87 9.56
CA PHE A 65 4.67 -20.00 9.01
C PHE A 65 5.44 -21.17 9.63
N LEU A 66 5.38 -21.33 10.95
CA LEU A 66 6.02 -22.46 11.64
C LEU A 66 5.41 -23.82 11.27
N ASP A 67 4.07 -23.89 11.13
CA ASP A 67 3.38 -25.12 10.73
C ASP A 67 3.76 -25.54 9.30
N LEU A 68 3.76 -24.59 8.36
CA LEU A 68 4.15 -24.84 6.98
C LEU A 68 5.62 -25.21 6.86
N LEU A 69 6.50 -24.54 7.60
CA LEU A 69 7.93 -24.89 7.64
C LEU A 69 8.13 -26.31 8.18
N GLN A 70 7.40 -26.71 9.22
CA GLN A 70 7.48 -28.07 9.75
C GLN A 70 6.98 -29.12 8.75
N LYS A 71 5.88 -28.85 8.05
CA LYS A 71 5.35 -29.75 7.00
C LYS A 71 6.32 -29.93 5.84
N ASP A 72 6.95 -28.85 5.41
CA ASP A 72 7.94 -28.88 4.33
C ASP A 72 9.15 -29.75 4.71
N GLU A 73 9.67 -29.56 5.93
CA GLU A 73 10.80 -30.33 6.47
C GLU A 73 10.48 -31.81 6.66
N GLN A 74 9.23 -32.15 6.95
CA GLN A 74 8.76 -33.53 7.05
C GLN A 74 8.56 -34.20 5.68
N GLY A 75 8.79 -33.48 4.58
CA GLY A 75 8.60 -33.96 3.22
C GLY A 75 7.13 -34.07 2.80
N ILE A 76 6.20 -33.52 3.60
CA ILE A 76 4.77 -33.43 3.24
C ILE A 76 4.59 -32.41 2.10
N GLY A 77 5.43 -31.37 2.10
CA GLY A 77 5.40 -30.28 1.16
C GLY A 77 4.29 -29.27 1.46
N VAL A 78 4.43 -28.10 0.85
CA VAL A 78 3.48 -26.99 0.97
C VAL A 78 2.93 -26.62 -0.40
N GLU A 79 1.65 -26.25 -0.47
CA GLU A 79 1.07 -25.74 -1.71
C GLU A 79 1.62 -24.35 -2.01
N ILE A 80 2.13 -24.13 -3.22
CA ILE A 80 2.69 -22.87 -3.67
C ILE A 80 1.97 -22.43 -4.94
N ASN A 81 1.78 -21.12 -5.11
CA ASN A 81 1.27 -20.57 -6.36
C ASN A 81 2.23 -20.87 -7.52
N ILE A 82 1.78 -21.63 -8.51
CA ILE A 82 2.60 -22.06 -9.64
C ILE A 82 3.27 -20.89 -10.38
N TYR A 83 2.60 -19.74 -10.50
CA TYR A 83 3.13 -18.58 -11.21
C TYR A 83 4.31 -17.95 -10.47
N ASP A 84 4.25 -17.88 -9.14
CA ASP A 84 5.32 -17.34 -8.31
C ASP A 84 6.56 -18.26 -8.38
N VAL A 85 6.33 -19.58 -8.43
CA VAL A 85 7.42 -20.55 -8.60
C VAL A 85 8.03 -20.49 -10.00
N ILE A 86 7.22 -20.33 -11.05
CA ILE A 86 7.73 -20.16 -12.42
C ILE A 86 8.59 -18.91 -12.49
N GLU A 87 8.13 -17.75 -12.00
CA GLU A 87 8.92 -16.52 -11.99
C GLU A 87 10.28 -16.72 -11.31
N LYS A 88 10.29 -17.40 -10.17
CA LYS A 88 11.52 -17.67 -9.43
C LYS A 88 12.45 -18.63 -10.15
N ILE A 89 11.93 -19.78 -10.62
CA ILE A 89 12.73 -20.83 -11.24
C ILE A 89 13.20 -20.41 -12.63
N TYR A 90 12.31 -19.86 -13.46
CA TYR A 90 12.60 -19.44 -14.83
C TYR A 90 13.29 -18.05 -14.88
N GLN A 91 13.40 -17.37 -13.73
CA GLN A 91 14.02 -16.04 -13.62
C GLN A 91 13.34 -15.03 -14.54
N LEU A 92 12.02 -14.90 -14.35
CA LEU A 92 11.13 -14.05 -15.12
C LEU A 92 10.46 -13.02 -14.21
N THR A 93 10.26 -11.80 -14.72
CA THR A 93 9.27 -10.88 -14.11
C THR A 93 7.85 -11.28 -14.52
N SER A 94 6.83 -10.71 -13.86
CA SER A 94 5.43 -10.94 -14.24
C SER A 94 5.12 -10.48 -15.67
N GLU A 95 5.75 -9.39 -16.12
CA GLU A 95 5.62 -8.84 -17.48
C GLU A 95 6.24 -9.79 -18.51
N GLU A 96 7.44 -10.28 -18.23
CA GLU A 96 8.14 -11.24 -19.08
C GLU A 96 7.38 -12.56 -19.19
N LEU A 97 6.86 -13.07 -18.08
CA LEU A 97 6.04 -14.28 -18.05
C LEU A 97 4.74 -14.08 -18.84
N ALA A 98 4.10 -12.91 -18.74
CA ALA A 98 2.94 -12.58 -19.57
C ALA A 98 3.28 -12.56 -21.06
N GLY A 99 4.47 -12.05 -21.43
CA GLY A 99 5.00 -12.08 -22.79
C GLY A 99 5.24 -13.50 -23.33
N ILE A 100 5.83 -14.38 -22.53
CA ILE A 100 6.04 -15.81 -22.88
C ILE A 100 4.70 -16.53 -23.10
N LEU A 101 3.73 -16.25 -22.24
CA LEU A 101 2.39 -16.83 -22.30
C LEU A 101 1.49 -16.21 -23.39
N ASP A 102 1.95 -15.13 -24.03
CA ASP A 102 1.21 -14.38 -25.04
C ASP A 102 -0.17 -13.90 -24.52
N VAL A 103 -0.15 -13.27 -23.34
CA VAL A 103 -1.34 -12.73 -22.67
C VAL A 103 -1.05 -11.39 -22.02
N SER A 104 -2.09 -10.61 -21.74
CA SER A 104 -1.93 -9.40 -20.93
C SER A 104 -1.59 -9.73 -19.47
N ILE A 105 -0.86 -8.86 -18.80
CA ILE A 105 -0.56 -8.93 -17.35
C ILE A 105 -1.82 -9.11 -16.48
N GLY A 106 -2.96 -8.53 -16.88
CA GLY A 106 -4.24 -8.69 -16.18
C GLY A 106 -4.79 -10.12 -16.21
N VAL A 107 -4.55 -10.85 -17.30
CA VAL A 107 -4.92 -12.28 -17.41
C VAL A 107 -4.04 -13.12 -16.48
N LEU A 108 -2.74 -12.80 -16.40
CA LEU A 108 -1.81 -13.47 -15.48
C LEU A 108 -2.21 -13.19 -14.02
N GLY A 109 -2.50 -11.93 -13.66
CA GLY A 109 -2.96 -11.55 -12.33
C GLY A 109 -4.28 -12.21 -11.94
N TYR A 110 -5.22 -12.34 -12.88
CA TYR A 110 -6.45 -13.10 -12.66
C TYR A 110 -6.16 -14.58 -12.43
N ALA A 111 -5.30 -15.21 -13.23
CA ALA A 111 -4.98 -16.62 -13.06
C ALA A 111 -4.23 -16.91 -11.75
N ARG A 112 -3.38 -15.98 -11.30
CA ARG A 112 -2.68 -16.05 -10.01
C ARG A 112 -3.65 -16.05 -8.82
N THR A 113 -4.77 -15.31 -8.92
CA THR A 113 -5.73 -15.15 -7.81
C THR A 113 -6.92 -16.12 -7.88
N GLN A 114 -7.41 -16.42 -9.09
CA GLN A 114 -8.63 -17.20 -9.35
C GLN A 114 -8.37 -18.57 -9.99
N LYS A 115 -7.10 -18.99 -10.05
CA LYS A 115 -6.61 -20.17 -10.77
C LYS A 115 -6.71 -20.05 -12.29
N THR A 116 -5.94 -20.88 -12.99
CA THR A 116 -5.92 -20.94 -14.46
C THR A 116 -7.19 -21.58 -14.99
N ILE A 117 -7.93 -20.83 -15.82
CA ILE A 117 -9.14 -21.36 -16.47
C ILE A 117 -8.80 -22.55 -17.39
N PRO A 118 -9.65 -23.58 -17.47
CA PRO A 118 -9.35 -24.82 -18.22
C PRO A 118 -8.89 -24.59 -19.65
N LYS A 119 -9.54 -23.65 -20.37
CA LYS A 119 -9.21 -23.34 -21.77
C LYS A 119 -7.78 -22.82 -21.98
N ARG A 120 -7.14 -22.27 -20.95
CA ARG A 120 -5.77 -21.71 -21.02
C ARG A 120 -4.71 -22.65 -20.46
N LYS A 121 -5.07 -23.68 -19.67
CA LYS A 121 -4.10 -24.62 -19.07
C LYS A 121 -3.20 -25.25 -20.13
N ARG A 122 -3.78 -25.82 -21.18
CA ARG A 122 -3.04 -26.42 -22.30
C ARG A 122 -2.13 -25.42 -23.01
N GLN A 123 -2.63 -24.20 -23.26
CA GLN A 123 -1.83 -23.14 -23.89
C GLN A 123 -0.60 -22.80 -23.03
N PHE A 124 -0.80 -22.57 -21.74
CA PHE A 124 0.26 -22.17 -20.82
C PHE A 124 1.24 -23.31 -20.56
N SER A 125 0.72 -24.53 -20.36
CA SER A 125 1.50 -25.77 -20.24
C SER A 125 2.44 -25.94 -21.43
N THR A 126 1.92 -25.80 -22.66
CA THR A 126 2.70 -25.93 -23.88
C THR A 126 3.78 -24.85 -23.97
N ARG A 127 3.45 -23.59 -23.66
CA ARG A 127 4.39 -22.47 -23.74
C ARG A 127 5.50 -22.52 -22.69
N LEU A 128 5.21 -23.08 -21.51
CA LEU A 128 6.18 -23.15 -20.41
C LEU A 128 6.89 -24.50 -20.34
N HIS A 129 6.48 -25.48 -21.15
CA HIS A 129 6.94 -26.86 -21.09
C HIS A 129 6.73 -27.49 -19.70
N ILE A 130 5.59 -27.19 -19.05
CA ILE A 130 5.21 -27.76 -17.75
C ILE A 130 3.95 -28.61 -17.87
N PRO A 131 3.74 -29.64 -17.04
CA PRO A 131 2.50 -30.41 -17.03
C PRO A 131 1.26 -29.56 -16.71
N GLU A 132 0.13 -29.82 -17.39
CA GLU A 132 -1.15 -29.11 -17.12
C GLU A 132 -1.61 -29.25 -15.66
N SER A 133 -1.27 -30.37 -15.00
CA SER A 133 -1.61 -30.62 -13.60
C SER A 133 -0.96 -29.62 -12.63
N PHE A 134 0.13 -28.94 -13.02
CA PHE A 134 0.77 -27.92 -12.18
C PHE A 134 -0.13 -26.70 -11.97
N PHE A 135 -1.10 -26.45 -12.86
CA PHE A 135 -2.06 -25.35 -12.73
C PHE A 135 -3.26 -25.67 -11.82
N GLU A 136 -3.37 -26.91 -11.33
CA GLU A 136 -4.45 -27.31 -10.41
C GLU A 136 -4.04 -27.13 -8.96
N SER A 137 -2.86 -27.65 -8.64
CA SER A 137 -2.17 -27.55 -7.36
C SER A 137 -0.69 -27.84 -7.61
N PHE A 138 0.20 -27.04 -7.00
CA PHE A 138 1.64 -27.24 -7.10
C PHE A 138 2.25 -27.33 -5.69
N MET A 139 2.98 -28.41 -5.42
CA MET A 139 3.58 -28.68 -4.12
C MET A 139 5.08 -28.39 -4.15
N SER A 140 5.64 -27.89 -3.04
CA SER A 140 7.08 -27.63 -2.89
C SER A 140 7.97 -28.86 -3.17
N THR A 141 7.45 -30.06 -2.91
CA THR A 141 8.15 -31.33 -3.22
C THR A 141 8.39 -31.55 -4.71
N ARG A 142 7.71 -30.80 -5.59
CA ARG A 142 7.82 -30.92 -7.05
C ARG A 142 8.71 -29.83 -7.68
N LEU A 143 9.43 -29.06 -6.87
CA LEU A 143 10.32 -28.00 -7.37
C LEU A 143 11.38 -28.54 -8.35
N ASP A 144 11.92 -29.74 -8.09
CA ASP A 144 12.92 -30.34 -8.98
C ASP A 144 12.32 -30.85 -10.31
N GLU A 145 11.03 -31.21 -10.33
CA GLU A 145 10.33 -31.48 -11.60
C GLU A 145 10.23 -30.20 -12.44
N LEU A 146 9.88 -29.06 -11.80
CA LEU A 146 9.76 -27.78 -12.49
C LEU A 146 11.13 -27.24 -12.98
N LYS A 147 12.23 -27.53 -12.29
CA LYS A 147 13.59 -27.21 -12.78
C LYS A 147 13.92 -27.96 -14.06
N LYS A 148 13.54 -29.24 -14.17
CA LYS A 148 13.72 -30.01 -15.42
C LYS A 148 12.87 -29.44 -16.56
N CYS A 149 11.63 -29.04 -16.27
CA CYS A 149 10.79 -28.35 -17.25
C CYS A 149 11.41 -27.03 -17.75
N ARG A 150 12.12 -26.30 -16.87
CA ARG A 150 12.88 -25.10 -17.28
C ARG A 150 13.98 -25.46 -18.28
N GLU A 151 14.75 -26.50 -18.02
CA GLU A 151 15.81 -26.96 -18.93
C GLU A 151 15.24 -27.35 -20.30
N GLU A 152 14.08 -28.01 -20.32
CA GLU A 152 13.35 -28.34 -21.56
C GLU A 152 12.85 -27.09 -22.29
N PHE A 153 12.30 -26.12 -21.56
CA PHE A 153 11.87 -24.82 -22.10
C PHE A 153 13.04 -24.05 -22.74
N GLU A 154 14.17 -23.96 -22.05
CA GLU A 154 15.39 -23.29 -22.53
C GLU A 154 15.96 -24.01 -23.75
N SER A 155 16.03 -25.34 -23.73
CA SER A 155 16.50 -26.13 -24.87
C SER A 155 15.58 -26.02 -26.09
N PHE A 156 14.26 -25.89 -25.91
CA PHE A 156 13.31 -25.85 -27.01
C PHE A 156 13.26 -24.50 -27.71
N TYR A 157 13.20 -23.41 -26.95
CA TYR A 157 13.09 -22.06 -27.52
C TYR A 157 14.44 -21.44 -27.84
N GLY A 158 15.49 -21.75 -27.06
CA GLY A 158 16.78 -21.09 -27.15
C GLY A 158 16.75 -19.62 -26.67
N ASP A 159 17.93 -19.11 -26.34
CA ASP A 159 18.09 -17.80 -25.68
C ASP A 159 17.50 -16.63 -26.50
N GLU A 160 17.66 -16.66 -27.82
CA GLU A 160 17.23 -15.58 -28.70
C GLU A 160 15.71 -15.42 -28.70
N LEU A 161 14.98 -16.54 -28.79
CA LEU A 161 13.53 -16.53 -28.83
C LEU A 161 12.94 -16.22 -27.45
N ILE A 162 13.54 -16.72 -26.37
CA ILE A 162 13.17 -16.38 -25.00
C ILE A 162 13.34 -14.87 -24.77
N LYS A 163 14.47 -14.28 -25.19
CA LYS A 163 14.71 -12.84 -25.10
C LYS A 163 13.66 -12.04 -25.87
N LYS A 164 13.25 -12.52 -27.04
CA LYS A 164 12.17 -11.88 -27.82
C LYS A 164 10.82 -11.94 -27.09
N PHE A 165 10.47 -13.06 -26.47
CA PHE A 165 9.23 -13.16 -25.69
C PHE A 165 9.22 -12.24 -24.47
N LYS A 166 10.35 -12.16 -23.75
CA LYS A 166 10.54 -11.22 -22.64
C LYS A 166 10.31 -9.78 -23.10
N GLN A 167 10.95 -9.37 -24.21
CA GLN A 167 10.83 -8.02 -24.75
C GLN A 167 9.39 -7.70 -25.16
N ASN A 168 8.68 -8.62 -25.83
CA ASN A 168 7.28 -8.41 -26.20
C ASN A 168 6.38 -8.10 -24.97
N GLY A 169 6.64 -8.76 -23.83
CA GLY A 169 5.93 -8.51 -22.58
C GLY A 169 6.19 -7.10 -22.03
N LEU A 170 7.45 -6.67 -22.05
CA LEU A 170 7.86 -5.33 -21.63
C LEU A 170 7.29 -4.24 -22.54
N ASP A 171 7.38 -4.42 -23.86
CA ASP A 171 6.86 -3.47 -24.85
C ASP A 171 5.33 -3.29 -24.70
N ALA A 172 4.60 -4.39 -24.46
CA ALA A 172 3.16 -4.34 -24.22
C ALA A 172 2.79 -3.59 -22.93
N MET A 173 3.62 -3.71 -21.90
CA MET A 173 3.45 -2.99 -20.62
C MET A 173 3.75 -1.49 -20.79
N GLU A 174 4.84 -1.14 -21.48
CA GLU A 174 5.18 0.25 -21.80
C GLU A 174 4.08 0.92 -22.65
N ALA A 175 3.60 0.23 -23.70
CA ALA A 175 2.49 0.72 -24.52
C ALA A 175 1.20 0.93 -23.71
N ARG A 176 0.93 0.04 -22.75
CA ARG A 176 -0.21 0.19 -21.84
C ARG A 176 -0.04 1.40 -20.91
N MET A 177 1.14 1.61 -20.33
CA MET A 177 1.41 2.77 -19.47
C MET A 177 1.27 4.08 -20.23
N LYS A 178 1.84 4.19 -21.43
CA LYS A 178 1.66 5.35 -22.31
C LYS A 178 0.19 5.63 -22.62
N ARG A 179 -0.59 4.57 -22.90
CA ARG A 179 -2.03 4.70 -23.14
C ARG A 179 -2.80 5.18 -21.90
N LEU A 180 -2.49 4.64 -20.72
CA LEU A 180 -3.13 5.05 -19.47
C LEU A 180 -2.80 6.50 -19.14
N SER A 181 -1.52 6.89 -19.23
CA SER A 181 -1.08 8.28 -19.06
C SER A 181 -1.78 9.23 -20.03
N ALA A 182 -1.95 8.85 -21.31
CA ALA A 182 -2.69 9.67 -22.27
C ALA A 182 -4.20 9.79 -21.92
N ILE A 183 -4.82 8.71 -21.44
CA ILE A 183 -6.22 8.72 -20.97
C ILE A 183 -6.36 9.61 -19.74
N ASP A 184 -5.45 9.49 -18.77
CA ASP A 184 -5.45 10.29 -17.55
C ASP A 184 -5.21 11.77 -17.86
N LYS A 185 -4.32 12.09 -18.81
CA LYS A 185 -4.14 13.46 -19.30
C LYS A 185 -5.44 14.04 -19.87
N ILE A 186 -6.13 13.31 -20.74
CA ILE A 186 -7.43 13.73 -21.29
C ILE A 186 -8.47 13.89 -20.17
N ARG A 187 -8.50 12.97 -19.21
CA ARG A 187 -9.43 13.01 -18.08
C ARG A 187 -9.16 14.22 -17.19
N ASN A 188 -7.89 14.54 -16.96
CA ASN A 188 -7.43 15.68 -16.17
C ASN A 188 -7.70 16.99 -16.89
N GLU A 189 -7.47 17.08 -18.20
CA GLU A 189 -7.84 18.25 -19.02
C GLU A 189 -9.35 18.49 -18.97
N LYS A 190 -10.15 17.44 -19.19
CA LYS A 190 -11.61 17.53 -19.09
C LYS A 190 -12.07 17.94 -17.70
N TYR A 191 -11.45 17.38 -16.65
CA TYR A 191 -11.72 17.78 -15.27
C TYR A 191 -11.35 19.25 -15.02
N ARG A 192 -10.25 19.76 -15.58
CA ARG A 192 -9.85 21.18 -15.49
C ARG A 192 -10.84 22.10 -16.22
N GLU A 193 -11.30 21.71 -17.41
CA GLU A 193 -12.33 22.46 -18.15
C GLU A 193 -13.66 22.50 -17.40
N GLU A 194 -14.10 21.35 -16.86
CA GLU A 194 -15.33 21.25 -16.06
C GLU A 194 -15.25 22.02 -14.73
N ASN A 195 -14.05 22.22 -14.19
CA ASN A 195 -13.81 22.91 -12.91
C ASN A 195 -13.09 24.26 -13.07
N GLN A 196 -13.04 24.84 -14.27
CA GLN A 196 -12.31 26.08 -14.56
C GLN A 196 -12.72 27.25 -13.64
N GLU A 197 -14.00 27.32 -13.26
CA GLU A 197 -14.54 28.32 -12.34
C GLU A 197 -14.20 28.06 -10.86
N ARG A 198 -13.92 26.79 -10.49
CA ARG A 198 -13.41 26.43 -9.15
C ARG A 198 -11.96 26.84 -8.94
N TYR A 199 -11.16 26.86 -10.02
CA TYR A 199 -9.72 27.17 -9.99
C TYR A 199 -9.39 28.64 -10.26
N GLN A 200 -10.36 29.46 -10.70
CA GLN A 200 -10.22 30.91 -10.68
C GLN A 200 -10.48 31.44 -9.26
N TYR A 201 -9.43 31.50 -8.44
CA TYR A 201 -9.50 32.17 -7.15
C TYR A 201 -9.56 33.69 -7.33
N LYS A 202 -10.76 34.23 -7.59
CA LYS A 202 -11.10 35.61 -7.25
C LYS A 202 -11.45 35.62 -5.77
N GLU A 203 -10.72 36.42 -4.98
CA GLU A 203 -10.97 36.77 -3.57
C GLU A 203 -12.13 36.01 -2.90
N LYS A 204 -11.78 35.09 -1.99
CA LYS A 204 -12.78 34.27 -1.31
C LYS A 204 -13.72 35.14 -0.45
N SER A 205 -14.96 35.17 -0.89
CA SER A 205 -16.15 35.21 -0.05
C SER A 205 -16.01 34.25 1.15
N LYS A 206 -16.24 34.77 2.36
CA LYS A 206 -16.45 34.10 3.66
C LYS A 206 -15.93 32.65 3.79
N MET A 207 -14.84 32.54 4.56
CA MET A 207 -14.22 31.31 5.03
C MET A 207 -15.24 30.42 5.79
N TYR A 208 -15.46 29.20 5.31
CA TYR A 208 -16.12 28.14 6.09
C TYR A 208 -15.03 27.21 6.62
N HIS A 209 -14.84 27.20 7.94
CA HIS A 209 -14.06 26.17 8.64
C HIS A 209 -15.07 25.22 9.30
N ASP A 210 -15.34 24.06 8.69
CA ASP A 210 -16.14 23.03 9.36
C ASP A 210 -15.22 22.16 10.24
N LEU A 211 -14.91 22.66 11.44
CA LEU A 211 -14.11 21.97 12.46
C LEU A 211 -14.85 20.82 13.15
N THR A 212 -16.10 20.51 12.76
CA THR A 212 -16.84 19.40 13.38
C THR A 212 -16.27 18.08 12.90
N ASP A 213 -15.95 17.11 13.76
CA ASP A 213 -15.44 15.76 13.40
C ASP A 213 -16.51 14.84 12.76
N ASP A 214 -17.42 15.42 11.99
CA ASP A 214 -18.64 14.74 11.59
C ASP A 214 -18.53 14.06 10.22
N TYR A 215 -17.46 14.23 9.45
CA TYR A 215 -17.40 13.72 8.07
C TYR A 215 -16.40 12.59 7.91
N LYS A 216 -16.78 11.58 7.10
CA LYS A 216 -15.99 10.37 6.79
C LYS A 216 -14.83 10.64 5.83
N SER A 217 -14.89 11.72 5.07
CA SER A 217 -13.80 12.16 4.21
C SER A 217 -13.72 13.68 4.24
N ARG A 218 -12.53 14.22 4.01
CA ARG A 218 -12.30 15.67 4.04
C ARG A 218 -11.32 16.09 2.98
N ASP A 219 -11.60 17.24 2.40
CA ASP A 219 -10.69 17.98 1.54
C ASP A 219 -10.08 19.12 2.33
N TYR A 220 -8.76 19.15 2.38
CA TYR A 220 -8.01 20.17 3.08
C TYR A 220 -7.19 20.99 2.09
N VAL A 221 -7.01 22.27 2.41
CA VAL A 221 -6.05 23.13 1.72
C VAL A 221 -5.15 23.76 2.76
N ILE A 222 -3.85 23.51 2.61
CA ILE A 222 -2.80 24.09 3.42
C ILE A 222 -2.12 25.17 2.58
N ALA A 223 -2.05 26.39 3.09
CA ALA A 223 -1.22 27.44 2.55
C ALA A 223 0.16 27.35 3.18
N ILE A 224 1.19 27.16 2.37
CA ILE A 224 2.60 27.20 2.76
C ILE A 224 3.14 28.57 2.39
N THR A 225 3.50 29.37 3.39
CA THR A 225 3.82 30.79 3.23
C THR A 225 5.31 30.97 3.00
N LEU A 226 5.65 31.61 1.89
CA LEU A 226 6.98 32.14 1.59
C LEU A 226 7.02 33.64 1.90
N LYS A 227 8.09 34.12 2.52
CA LYS A 227 8.22 35.52 2.95
C LYS A 227 9.65 36.06 2.81
N ASP A 228 9.77 37.30 2.37
CA ASP A 228 10.99 38.10 2.37
C ASP A 228 10.65 39.55 2.76
N GLY A 229 11.01 39.96 3.98
CA GLY A 229 10.58 41.24 4.55
C GLY A 229 9.06 41.37 4.64
N ASP A 230 8.49 42.40 4.01
CA ASP A 230 7.04 42.63 3.95
C ASP A 230 6.35 41.98 2.74
N TYR A 231 7.10 41.24 1.91
CA TYR A 231 6.57 40.53 0.75
C TYR A 231 6.31 39.07 1.09
N TYR A 232 5.17 38.56 0.66
CA TYR A 232 4.77 37.19 0.92
C TYR A 232 3.97 36.58 -0.24
N GLY A 233 3.82 35.27 -0.17
CA GLY A 233 2.97 34.52 -1.07
C GLY A 233 2.90 33.06 -0.65
N ASN A 234 2.05 32.28 -1.30
CA ASN A 234 1.65 30.96 -0.86
C ASN A 234 1.76 29.92 -1.97
N ILE A 235 2.24 28.75 -1.58
CA ILE A 235 1.97 27.48 -2.25
C ILE A 235 0.74 26.86 -1.58
N PHE A 236 -0.15 26.26 -2.35
CA PHE A 236 -1.37 25.63 -1.85
C PHE A 236 -1.26 24.11 -2.03
N TYR A 237 -1.14 23.41 -0.91
CA TYR A 237 -1.14 21.96 -0.87
C TYR A 237 -2.58 21.48 -0.62
N GLU A 238 -3.16 20.79 -1.60
CA GLU A 238 -4.51 20.22 -1.51
C GLU A 238 -4.40 18.72 -1.28
N TYR A 239 -5.09 18.20 -0.27
CA TYR A 239 -5.16 16.75 -0.05
C TYR A 239 -6.54 16.31 0.42
N THR A 240 -6.93 15.11 0.02
CA THR A 240 -8.17 14.46 0.44
C THR A 240 -7.82 13.30 1.36
N SER A 241 -8.37 13.31 2.57
CA SER A 241 -8.20 12.22 3.53
C SER A 241 -9.48 11.37 3.60
N GLY A 242 -9.31 10.04 3.48
CA GLY A 242 -10.34 9.06 3.80
C GLY A 242 -10.25 8.65 5.27
N GLY A 243 -11.18 9.12 6.09
CA GLY A 243 -11.16 8.91 7.54
C GLY A 243 -11.77 10.08 8.32
N TYR A 244 -11.92 9.91 9.63
CA TYR A 244 -12.35 10.98 10.53
C TYR A 244 -11.14 11.78 11.03
N GLY A 245 -11.17 13.09 10.81
CA GLY A 245 -10.19 14.04 11.34
C GLY A 245 -8.88 14.15 10.55
N LEU A 246 -7.94 14.89 11.12
CA LEU A 246 -6.58 15.06 10.61
C LEU A 246 -5.67 14.03 11.27
N SER A 247 -5.02 13.17 10.49
CA SER A 247 -4.17 12.11 11.01
C SER A 247 -2.71 12.57 11.17
N VAL A 248 -1.94 11.86 12.01
CA VAL A 248 -0.49 12.10 12.16
C VAL A 248 0.24 11.86 10.84
N SER A 249 -0.10 10.79 10.11
CA SER A 249 0.53 10.48 8.82
C SER A 249 0.28 11.59 7.80
N THR A 250 -0.91 12.19 7.80
CA THR A 250 -1.20 13.34 6.93
C THR A 250 -0.33 14.56 7.24
N MET A 251 -0.02 14.79 8.52
CA MET A 251 0.89 15.88 8.90
C MET A 251 2.33 15.57 8.49
N GLU A 252 2.74 14.29 8.58
CA GLU A 252 4.03 13.81 8.06
C GLU A 252 4.12 14.03 6.55
N ASP A 253 3.08 13.68 5.78
CA ASP A 253 3.03 13.87 4.32
C ASP A 253 3.18 15.35 3.91
N ILE A 254 2.57 16.29 4.65
CA ILE A 254 2.71 17.74 4.39
C ILE A 254 4.13 18.20 4.64
N LEU A 255 4.76 17.74 5.73
CA LEU A 255 6.14 18.10 6.06
C LEU A 255 7.11 17.51 5.04
N GLN A 256 6.88 16.27 4.62
CA GLN A 256 7.66 15.61 3.58
C GLN A 256 7.54 16.36 2.25
N PHE A 257 6.33 16.75 1.84
CA PHE A 257 6.13 17.60 0.66
C PHE A 257 6.95 18.88 0.73
N ILE A 258 6.92 19.58 1.88
CA ILE A 258 7.70 20.82 2.06
C ILE A 258 9.20 20.56 1.97
N GLU A 259 9.69 19.47 2.55
CA GLU A 259 11.11 19.10 2.56
C GLU A 259 11.61 18.69 1.17
N GLU A 260 10.76 18.02 0.38
CA GLU A 260 11.08 17.49 -0.95
C GLU A 260 10.89 18.52 -2.08
N LEU A 261 10.38 19.73 -1.79
CA LEU A 261 10.26 20.82 -2.77
C LEU A 261 11.63 21.27 -3.28
N ASN A 262 12.05 20.64 -4.37
CA ASN A 262 13.32 20.82 -5.04
C ASN A 262 13.06 21.18 -6.52
N CYS A 263 14.08 21.44 -7.32
CA CYS A 263 13.93 21.86 -8.72
C CYS A 263 13.23 20.79 -9.58
N GLU A 264 13.55 19.52 -9.37
CA GLU A 264 12.96 18.38 -10.08
C GLU A 264 11.47 18.29 -9.75
N GLU A 265 11.12 18.22 -8.47
CA GLU A 265 9.74 18.14 -7.98
C GLU A 265 8.91 19.36 -8.41
N ILE A 266 9.45 20.58 -8.34
CA ILE A 266 8.76 21.79 -8.80
C ILE A 266 8.48 21.73 -10.29
N ASN A 267 9.41 21.23 -11.10
CA ASN A 267 9.20 21.09 -12.54
C ASN A 267 8.18 20.01 -12.84
N GLU A 268 8.27 18.83 -12.21
CA GLU A 268 7.31 17.74 -12.38
C GLU A 268 5.89 18.19 -12.00
N LEU A 269 5.71 18.80 -10.83
CA LEU A 269 4.40 19.29 -10.38
C LEU A 269 3.85 20.42 -11.25
N ASN A 270 4.72 21.26 -11.84
CA ASN A 270 4.29 22.29 -12.80
C ASN A 270 3.88 21.69 -14.14
N GLU A 271 4.63 20.71 -14.67
CA GLU A 271 4.29 19.97 -15.89
C GLU A 271 2.97 19.21 -15.74
N GLU A 272 2.77 18.60 -14.59
CA GLU A 272 1.52 17.93 -14.22
C GLU A 272 0.41 18.90 -13.84
N GLY A 273 0.69 20.18 -13.65
CA GLY A 273 -0.27 21.22 -13.24
C GLY A 273 -0.88 20.97 -11.85
N LEU A 274 -0.12 20.32 -10.97
CA LEU A 274 -0.49 20.02 -9.58
C LEU A 274 0.07 21.07 -8.61
N LEU A 275 1.06 21.87 -9.01
CA LEU A 275 1.65 22.93 -8.17
C LEU A 275 0.78 24.19 -8.13
N ASN A 276 -0.24 24.19 -7.28
CA ASN A 276 -1.07 25.38 -7.07
C ASN A 276 -0.34 26.42 -6.20
N ASN A 277 -0.19 27.65 -6.68
CA ASN A 277 0.48 28.73 -5.95
C ASN A 277 0.08 30.10 -6.50
N ASN A 278 0.28 31.17 -5.71
CA ASN A 278 0.03 32.55 -6.16
C ASN A 278 1.33 33.34 -6.41
N ILE A 279 2.47 32.66 -6.43
CA ILE A 279 3.82 33.24 -6.55
C ILE A 279 4.49 32.92 -7.89
N ALA A 280 3.80 32.25 -8.81
CA ALA A 280 4.37 31.80 -10.08
C ALA A 280 5.68 31.00 -9.89
N LEU A 281 5.70 30.07 -8.92
CA LEU A 281 6.86 29.25 -8.59
C LEU A 281 7.26 28.35 -9.76
N ARG A 282 8.52 28.42 -10.18
CA ARG A 282 9.10 27.61 -11.27
C ARG A 282 10.58 27.36 -11.02
N ALA A 283 11.11 26.23 -11.50
CA ALA A 283 12.55 25.98 -11.50
C ALA A 283 13.14 26.21 -12.89
N ASP A 284 14.45 26.37 -12.97
CA ASP A 284 15.17 26.45 -14.24
C ASP A 284 15.33 25.07 -14.89
N ILE A 285 15.54 25.06 -16.21
CA ILE A 285 15.70 23.83 -17.01
C ILE A 285 16.97 23.06 -16.61
N ASN A 286 17.92 23.75 -15.98
CA ASN A 286 19.21 23.17 -15.58
C ASN A 286 19.16 22.55 -14.17
N GLY A 287 18.07 22.72 -13.42
CA GLY A 287 17.88 22.18 -12.08
C GLY A 287 18.73 22.85 -11.00
N LEU A 288 19.11 24.12 -11.16
CA LEU A 288 19.99 24.84 -10.26
C LEU A 288 19.29 25.96 -9.49
N ASN A 289 18.29 26.59 -10.09
CA ASN A 289 17.66 27.79 -9.52
C ASN A 289 16.14 27.70 -9.52
N ILE A 290 15.55 28.36 -8.53
CA ILE A 290 14.12 28.50 -8.32
C ILE A 290 13.73 29.97 -8.44
N HIS A 291 12.64 30.22 -9.16
CA HIS A 291 12.10 31.54 -9.43
C HIS A 291 10.68 31.68 -8.88
N PHE A 292 10.39 32.81 -8.23
CA PHE A 292 9.05 33.14 -7.74
C PHE A 292 8.86 34.66 -7.56
N GLU A 293 7.60 35.08 -7.48
CA GLU A 293 7.14 36.45 -7.30
C GLU A 293 6.36 36.56 -5.97
N LEU A 294 6.88 37.32 -5.02
CA LEU A 294 6.17 37.67 -3.78
C LEU A 294 5.45 39.01 -3.94
N LYS A 295 4.41 39.25 -3.13
CA LYS A 295 3.67 40.51 -3.13
C LYS A 295 3.53 41.07 -1.72
N ASN A 296 3.49 42.39 -1.59
CA ASN A 296 3.14 43.04 -0.34
C ASN A 296 1.64 43.43 -0.32
N ASP A 297 1.18 44.01 0.79
CA ASP A 297 -0.22 44.42 0.96
C ASP A 297 -0.70 45.50 -0.03
N LYS A 298 0.22 46.21 -0.69
CA LYS A 298 -0.08 47.19 -1.76
C LYS A 298 -0.14 46.55 -3.15
N GLY A 299 0.14 45.24 -3.25
CA GLY A 299 0.23 44.51 -4.51
C GLY A 299 1.53 44.74 -5.29
N GLU A 300 2.53 45.37 -4.69
CA GLU A 300 3.86 45.54 -5.29
C GLU A 300 4.57 44.18 -5.33
N LYS A 301 5.25 43.91 -6.45
CA LYS A 301 5.86 42.61 -6.75
C LYS A 301 7.35 42.60 -6.41
N LEU A 302 7.82 41.51 -5.84
CA LEU A 302 9.24 41.20 -5.62
C LEU A 302 9.58 39.89 -6.32
N GLU A 303 10.32 39.97 -7.42
CA GLU A 303 10.83 38.79 -8.13
C GLU A 303 12.09 38.28 -7.45
N LYS A 304 12.16 36.97 -7.24
CA LYS A 304 13.29 36.27 -6.63
C LYS A 304 13.80 35.18 -7.57
N THR A 305 15.11 35.07 -7.62
CA THR A 305 15.82 33.93 -8.19
C THR A 305 16.84 33.49 -7.15
N ILE A 306 16.74 32.25 -6.71
CA ILE A 306 17.55 31.70 -5.63
C ILE A 306 18.08 30.33 -6.03
N SER A 307 19.16 29.89 -5.38
CA SER A 307 19.60 28.49 -5.47
C SER A 307 18.57 27.59 -4.81
N GLU A 308 18.45 26.35 -5.29
CA GLU A 308 17.56 25.32 -4.71
C GLU A 308 17.72 25.18 -3.19
N ASP A 309 18.97 25.09 -2.70
CA ASP A 309 19.34 25.00 -1.28
C ASP A 309 18.83 26.16 -0.40
N GLU A 310 18.35 27.25 -1.01
CA GLU A 310 17.88 28.42 -0.29
C GLU A 310 16.37 28.49 -0.13
N LEU A 311 15.58 27.68 -0.85
CA LEU A 311 14.12 27.77 -0.83
C LEU A 311 13.55 27.66 0.59
N GLN A 312 14.07 26.71 1.37
CA GLN A 312 13.65 26.46 2.75
C GLN A 312 13.80 27.69 3.66
N LYS A 313 14.72 28.61 3.35
CA LYS A 313 14.91 29.85 4.14
C LYS A 313 13.75 30.83 4.00
N TYR A 314 13.01 30.75 2.90
CA TYR A 314 11.88 31.65 2.62
C TYR A 314 10.57 31.10 3.18
N ILE A 315 10.48 29.81 3.47
CA ILE A 315 9.29 29.18 4.04
C ILE A 315 9.22 29.54 5.53
N VAL A 316 8.22 30.33 5.92
CA VAL A 316 8.06 30.81 7.30
C VAL A 316 6.97 30.10 8.08
N GLY A 317 6.15 29.29 7.42
CA GLY A 317 5.12 28.49 8.07
C GLY A 317 4.10 27.93 7.09
N TYR A 318 3.17 27.16 7.64
CA TYR A 318 2.03 26.62 6.91
C TYR A 318 0.75 26.73 7.76
N GLU A 319 -0.38 26.98 7.11
CA GLU A 319 -1.67 27.16 7.75
C GLU A 319 -2.75 26.39 6.99
N MET A 320 -3.63 25.70 7.71
CA MET A 320 -4.83 25.11 7.11
C MET A 320 -5.86 26.21 6.85
N ILE A 321 -6.15 26.50 5.58
CA ILE A 321 -7.03 27.58 5.16
C ILE A 321 -8.40 27.11 4.63
N ARG A 322 -8.56 25.80 4.38
CA ARG A 322 -9.83 25.17 3.99
C ARG A 322 -9.90 23.76 4.59
N CYS A 323 -11.09 23.41 5.09
CA CYS A 323 -11.44 22.06 5.53
C CYS A 323 -12.91 21.81 5.19
N ASP A 324 -13.13 21.06 4.11
CA ASP A 324 -14.45 20.74 3.59
C ASP A 324 -14.78 19.27 3.90
N GLY A 325 -15.86 19.05 4.66
CA GLY A 325 -16.33 17.72 5.01
C GLY A 325 -17.21 17.11 3.92
N HIS A 326 -16.94 15.84 3.58
CA HIS A 326 -17.68 15.08 2.59
C HIS A 326 -18.15 13.71 3.14
N GLY A 327 -19.20 13.15 2.53
CA GLY A 327 -19.77 11.85 2.91
C GLY A 327 -20.79 11.89 4.06
N MET A 328 -21.19 10.71 4.54
CA MET A 328 -22.18 10.57 5.61
C MET A 328 -21.71 11.23 6.91
N LYS A 329 -22.56 12.10 7.46
CA LYS A 329 -22.36 12.71 8.77
C LYS A 329 -22.30 11.61 9.85
N LYS A 330 -21.32 11.67 10.74
CA LYS A 330 -21.13 10.78 11.90
C LYS A 330 -22.37 10.88 12.76
N GLU A 331 -23.21 9.85 12.74
CA GLU A 331 -24.38 9.82 13.61
C GLU A 331 -23.95 9.48 15.05
N ARG A 332 -23.98 10.49 15.92
CA ARG A 332 -23.55 10.40 17.33
C ARG A 332 -24.57 9.69 18.23
N ARG A 333 -25.16 8.59 17.76
CA ARG A 333 -26.18 7.80 18.49
C ARG A 333 -25.55 6.59 19.19
N LYS A 334 -26.14 6.16 20.32
CA LYS A 334 -25.63 5.05 21.15
C LYS A 334 -25.86 3.70 20.45
N CYS A 335 -24.92 2.76 20.55
CA CYS A 335 -25.04 1.43 19.93
C CYS A 335 -26.33 0.68 20.30
N ASN A 336 -26.90 0.90 21.50
CA ASN A 336 -28.15 0.25 21.89
C ASN A 336 -29.35 0.58 20.98
N SER A 337 -29.29 1.71 20.26
CA SER A 337 -30.30 2.15 19.30
C SER A 337 -30.04 1.67 17.87
N CYS A 338 -28.98 0.89 17.63
CA CYS A 338 -28.58 0.38 16.33
C CYS A 338 -29.08 -1.07 16.10
N GLU A 339 -29.60 -1.39 14.91
CA GLU A 339 -29.99 -2.75 14.50
C GLU A 339 -28.81 -3.72 14.50
N ASN A 340 -27.62 -3.22 14.17
CA ASN A 340 -26.39 -4.00 14.12
C ASN A 340 -25.83 -4.38 15.51
N PHE A 341 -26.51 -3.99 16.60
CA PHE A 341 -26.09 -4.27 17.97
C PHE A 341 -27.00 -5.30 18.66
N THR A 342 -26.39 -6.42 19.07
CA THR A 342 -27.05 -7.48 19.84
C THR A 342 -26.56 -7.44 21.29
N PRO A 343 -27.42 -7.15 22.28
CA PRO A 343 -27.02 -7.11 23.69
C PRO A 343 -26.65 -8.49 24.22
N ILE A 344 -25.66 -8.57 25.11
CA ILE A 344 -25.37 -9.76 25.90
C ILE A 344 -26.16 -9.65 27.21
N GLU A 345 -26.96 -10.67 27.52
CA GLU A 345 -27.85 -10.68 28.68
C GLU A 345 -27.07 -10.50 29.99
N GLY A 346 -27.59 -9.67 30.89
CA GLY A 346 -26.94 -9.35 32.17
C GLY A 346 -25.68 -8.47 32.08
N CYS A 347 -25.23 -8.06 30.90
CA CYS A 347 -24.01 -7.28 30.71
C CYS A 347 -24.26 -5.85 30.20
N ALA A 348 -23.33 -4.93 30.48
CA ALA A 348 -23.29 -3.61 29.86
C ALA A 348 -22.66 -3.61 28.45
N LYS A 349 -22.46 -4.79 27.85
CA LYS A 349 -21.82 -5.00 26.56
C LYS A 349 -22.74 -5.75 25.58
N GLY A 350 -22.41 -5.72 24.30
CA GLY A 350 -23.08 -6.49 23.26
C GLY A 350 -22.24 -6.61 22.00
N ASN A 351 -22.62 -7.49 21.09
CA ASN A 351 -21.91 -7.74 19.84
C ASN A 351 -22.35 -6.73 18.77
N CYS A 352 -21.37 -6.15 18.06
CA CYS A 352 -21.61 -5.30 16.90
C CYS A 352 -21.30 -6.09 15.62
N SER A 353 -22.30 -6.36 14.78
CA SER A 353 -22.13 -7.13 13.54
C SER A 353 -21.21 -6.45 12.52
N VAL A 354 -21.15 -5.12 12.53
CA VAL A 354 -20.29 -4.33 11.63
C VAL A 354 -18.83 -4.31 12.09
N ARG A 355 -18.57 -4.27 13.41
CA ARG A 355 -17.20 -4.33 13.95
C ARG A 355 -16.68 -5.75 14.11
N GLY A 356 -17.56 -6.76 14.17
CA GLY A 356 -17.18 -8.13 14.48
C GLY A 356 -16.68 -8.36 15.90
N ASP A 357 -16.95 -7.44 16.85
CA ASP A 357 -16.41 -7.48 18.22
C ASP A 357 -17.43 -6.99 19.28
N VAL A 358 -17.13 -7.25 20.55
CA VAL A 358 -17.93 -6.89 21.73
C VAL A 358 -17.72 -5.42 22.10
N VAL A 359 -18.78 -4.62 22.05
CA VAL A 359 -18.77 -3.18 22.35
C VAL A 359 -19.61 -2.84 23.59
N GLN A 360 -19.22 -1.81 24.33
CA GLN A 360 -19.96 -1.35 25.51
C GLN A 360 -21.17 -0.50 25.11
N ARG A 361 -22.35 -0.80 25.68
CA ARG A 361 -23.66 -0.19 25.34
C ARG A 361 -23.70 1.34 25.45
N SER A 362 -22.86 1.92 26.31
CA SER A 362 -22.90 3.32 26.72
C SER A 362 -21.64 4.12 26.39
N ARG A 363 -20.60 3.51 25.79
CA ARG A 363 -19.28 4.14 25.70
C ARG A 363 -18.67 4.23 24.30
N ILE A 364 -19.36 3.76 23.26
CA ILE A 364 -18.80 3.77 21.91
C ILE A 364 -19.80 4.38 20.94
N ILE A 365 -19.36 5.48 20.32
CA ILE A 365 -19.97 6.17 19.18
C ILE A 365 -19.95 5.19 18.01
N CYS A 366 -21.09 4.93 17.36
CA CYS A 366 -21.14 4.03 16.21
C CYS A 366 -20.51 4.72 15.00
N ALA A 367 -19.20 4.54 14.81
CA ALA A 367 -18.44 5.11 13.68
C ALA A 367 -18.67 4.36 12.34
N HIS A 368 -19.41 3.25 12.38
CA HIS A 368 -19.55 2.27 11.29
C HIS A 368 -21.02 1.98 10.98
N ASP A 369 -21.62 2.79 10.12
CA ASP A 369 -22.92 2.54 9.47
C ASP A 369 -24.05 2.20 10.44
N PHE A 370 -24.37 3.18 11.29
CA PHE A 370 -25.50 3.10 12.20
C PHE A 370 -26.80 2.90 11.41
N VAL A 371 -27.56 1.86 11.78
CA VAL A 371 -28.91 1.60 11.28
C VAL A 371 -29.86 1.75 12.47
N PRO A 372 -30.73 2.77 12.53
CA PRO A 372 -31.67 2.91 13.63
C PRO A 372 -32.59 1.70 13.69
N LYS A 373 -32.78 1.12 14.88
CA LYS A 373 -33.86 0.15 15.08
C LYS A 373 -35.17 0.79 14.66
N THR A 374 -35.87 0.21 13.69
CA THR A 374 -37.24 0.66 13.37
C THR A 374 -38.03 0.71 14.67
N SER A 375 -38.39 1.92 15.06
CA SER A 375 -39.35 2.13 16.14
C SER A 375 -40.67 1.65 15.55
N ASN A 376 -41.27 0.60 16.12
CA ASN A 376 -42.69 0.38 15.87
C ASN A 376 -43.43 1.61 16.42
N LEU A 377 -43.74 2.53 15.52
CA LEU A 377 -44.94 3.35 15.59
C LEU A 377 -45.98 2.68 14.69
#